data_AF-A0A075A0G9-F1
#
_entry.id   AF-A0A075A0G9-F1
#
_cell.length_a   1.000
_cell.length_b   1.000
_cell.length_c   1.000
_cell.angle_alpha   90.00
_cell.angle_beta   90.00
_cell.angle_gamma   90.00
#
_symmetry.space_group_name_H-M   'P 1'
#
loop_
_entity.id
_entity.type
_entity.pdbx_description
1 polymer ?
#
loop_
_entity_poly.entity_id
_entity_poly.type
_entity_poly.pdbx_seq_one_letter_code
_entity_poly.pdbx_strand_id
1 'polypeptide(L)'
;MPRLPRLPAVLHLPAPPCFKVMNGQSEGWVLLHSPCLIRVHLCGVMSNGDLVDPINLLREKAQNSSKCRPFVEKLQACGERQPKTKESCEEEFIDLLECSDAIVASQIFKVLK
;
A
#
# COMPACT_ATOMS: atom_id res chain seq x y z
N MET A 1 13.85 -46.33 24.86
CA MET A 1 15.27 -45.88 24.80
C MET A 1 15.29 -44.35 24.63
N PRO A 2 16.30 -43.65 25.18
CA PRO A 2 16.18 -42.35 25.84
C PRO A 2 16.57 -41.14 24.96
N ARG A 3 16.43 -39.95 25.56
CA ARG A 3 16.64 -38.59 25.02
C ARG A 3 18.11 -38.18 24.77
N LEU A 4 18.25 -37.29 23.75
CA LEU A 4 19.16 -36.10 23.58
C LEU A 4 20.65 -36.34 23.21
N PRO A 5 21.43 -35.38 22.61
CA PRO A 5 21.16 -33.99 22.14
C PRO A 5 21.85 -33.53 20.80
N ARG A 6 21.62 -32.25 20.45
CA ARG A 6 22.38 -31.23 19.64
C ARG A 6 22.09 -30.98 18.13
N LEU A 7 21.51 -29.78 17.91
CA LEU A 7 21.45 -28.84 16.76
C LEU A 7 22.83 -28.52 16.10
N PRO A 8 22.94 -27.84 14.93
CA PRO A 8 21.94 -26.97 14.26
C PRO A 8 21.80 -27.12 12.72
N ALA A 9 20.64 -26.72 12.18
CA ALA A 9 20.54 -26.00 10.91
C ALA A 9 19.18 -25.30 10.83
N VAL A 10 19.26 -23.99 10.70
CA VAL A 10 18.17 -23.02 10.65
C VAL A 10 17.30 -23.24 9.42
N LEU A 11 15.99 -23.38 9.62
CA LEU A 11 14.96 -22.92 8.69
C LEU A 11 13.79 -22.39 9.51
N HIS A 12 14.00 -21.19 10.04
CA HIS A 12 12.96 -20.36 10.65
C HIS A 12 12.14 -19.68 9.54
N LEU A 13 10.84 -19.93 9.49
CA LEU A 13 9.84 -18.93 9.08
C LEU A 13 9.09 -18.50 10.34
N PRO A 14 9.21 -17.22 10.75
CA PRO A 14 8.04 -16.52 11.28
C PRO A 14 7.96 -15.02 10.92
N ALA A 15 6.77 -14.56 10.52
CA ALA A 15 6.18 -13.21 10.72
C ALA A 15 6.75 -11.96 9.95
N PRO A 16 6.00 -10.81 9.89
CA PRO A 16 5.83 -9.88 8.73
C PRO A 16 6.85 -8.72 8.60
N PRO A 17 6.95 -7.98 7.46
CA PRO A 17 7.99 -6.96 7.27
C PRO A 17 7.57 -5.48 7.01
N CYS A 18 8.10 -4.55 7.83
CA CYS A 18 8.38 -3.05 7.78
C CYS A 18 7.84 -1.80 8.74
N PHE A 19 8.29 -1.53 10.04
CA PHE A 19 8.28 -0.48 11.18
C PHE A 19 9.71 -0.05 11.70
N LYS A 20 10.14 1.23 11.72
CA LYS A 20 11.53 1.64 12.15
C LYS A 20 11.64 1.64 13.65
N VAL A 21 12.70 1.00 14.14
CA VAL A 21 13.21 1.19 15.49
C VAL A 21 14.44 2.09 15.41
N MET A 22 14.48 3.16 16.20
CA MET A 22 15.72 3.92 16.45
C MET A 22 16.44 3.31 17.65
N ASN A 23 17.63 2.76 17.44
CA ASN A 23 18.63 2.54 18.49
C ASN A 23 19.99 2.98 17.97
N GLY A 24 20.41 4.18 18.38
CA GLY A 24 21.82 4.58 18.39
C GLY A 24 22.49 4.96 17.07
N GLN A 25 22.38 4.22 15.96
CA GLN A 25 23.21 4.57 14.78
C GLN A 25 22.88 3.94 13.40
N SER A 26 21.69 3.35 13.18
CA SER A 26 21.26 2.97 11.82
C SER A 26 19.74 2.91 11.66
N GLU A 27 19.28 3.09 10.42
CA GLU A 27 17.90 3.37 10.07
C GLU A 27 17.25 2.19 9.28
N GLY A 28 16.20 1.52 9.78
CA GLY A 28 15.39 0.56 8.97
C GLY A 28 14.04 0.14 9.59
N TRP A 29 12.97 0.03 8.77
CA TRP A 29 11.58 -0.29 9.21
C TRP A 29 11.27 -1.85 9.15
N VAL A 30 10.70 -2.63 10.16
CA VAL A 30 9.87 -3.96 10.20
C VAL A 30 8.35 -4.05 10.87
N LEU A 31 7.19 -4.40 10.22
CA LEU A 31 5.76 -3.88 10.15
C LEU A 31 4.86 -4.43 11.26
N LEU A 32 3.81 -3.69 11.66
CA LEU A 32 2.69 -4.30 12.40
C LEU A 32 1.31 -3.72 12.03
N HIS A 33 0.39 -4.64 11.74
CA HIS A 33 -1.04 -4.49 11.40
C HIS A 33 -1.77 -3.26 11.99
N SER A 34 -2.50 -2.52 11.13
CA SER A 34 -3.64 -1.70 11.53
C SER A 34 -4.71 -1.66 10.42
N PRO A 35 -6.01 -1.90 10.71
CA PRO A 35 -7.06 -2.11 9.71
C PRO A 35 -7.76 -0.84 9.20
N CYS A 36 -7.31 0.37 9.58
CA CYS A 36 -7.95 1.60 9.16
C CYS A 36 -6.96 2.76 9.23
N LEU A 37 -6.21 2.97 8.16
CA LEU A 37 -5.64 4.26 7.77
C LEU A 37 -5.11 4.06 6.36
N ILE A 38 -5.85 4.58 5.39
CA ILE A 38 -5.44 4.69 3.98
C ILE A 38 -4.30 5.72 3.94
N ARG A 39 -3.13 5.29 4.39
CA ARG A 39 -1.87 5.80 3.90
C ARG A 39 -1.22 4.60 3.25
N VAL A 40 -1.54 4.45 1.97
CA VAL A 40 -0.92 3.48 1.08
C VAL A 40 0.56 3.85 0.96
N HIS A 41 1.36 3.52 1.97
CA HIS A 41 2.75 3.21 1.76
C HIS A 41 2.75 1.78 1.23
N LEU A 42 2.61 1.72 -0.10
CA LEU A 42 2.90 0.51 -0.88
C LEU A 42 4.23 -0.04 -0.36
N CYS A 43 4.21 -1.28 0.11
CA CYS A 43 5.42 -2.08 0.29
C CYS A 43 6.03 -2.28 -1.11
N GLY A 44 6.85 -1.31 -1.52
CA GLY A 44 7.35 -1.20 -2.89
C GLY A 44 8.23 0.02 -3.08
N VAL A 45 9.25 0.20 -2.26
CA VAL A 45 10.38 1.08 -2.60
C VAL A 45 11.68 0.31 -2.32
N MET A 46 12.28 -0.20 -3.40
CA MET A 46 13.72 -0.45 -3.42
C MET A 46 14.40 0.91 -3.43
N SER A 47 15.01 1.30 -2.30
CA SER A 47 15.71 2.58 -2.20
C SER A 47 17.14 2.45 -2.71
N ASN A 48 17.37 2.98 -3.92
CA ASN A 48 18.63 3.60 -4.33
C ASN A 48 18.28 4.88 -5.12
N GLY A 49 17.86 5.94 -4.40
CA GLY A 49 17.72 7.32 -4.89
C GLY A 49 16.53 7.60 -5.83
N ASP A 50 15.46 8.18 -5.28
CA ASP A 50 14.44 9.00 -5.97
C ASP A 50 13.78 8.44 -7.25
N LEU A 51 13.69 7.12 -7.43
CA LEU A 51 12.91 6.54 -8.51
C LEU A 51 11.41 6.54 -8.14
N VAL A 52 10.69 7.58 -8.55
CA VAL A 52 9.22 7.66 -8.43
C VAL A 52 8.57 6.97 -9.64
N ASP A 53 7.70 5.98 -9.39
CA ASP A 53 6.92 5.33 -10.45
C ASP A 53 5.98 6.35 -11.14
N PRO A 54 6.12 6.57 -12.46
CA PRO A 54 5.25 7.48 -13.20
C PRO A 54 3.76 7.17 -13.07
N ILE A 55 3.36 5.92 -12.85
CA ILE A 55 1.95 5.54 -12.69
C ILE A 55 1.32 6.18 -11.45
N ASN A 56 2.10 6.32 -10.37
CA ASN A 56 1.61 6.89 -9.11
C ASN A 56 1.29 8.37 -9.28
N LEU A 57 2.17 9.10 -9.96
CA LEU A 57 1.96 10.52 -10.28
C LEU A 57 0.75 10.73 -11.20
N LEU A 58 0.53 9.83 -12.16
CA LEU A 58 -0.62 9.91 -13.05
C LEU A 58 -1.93 9.58 -12.33
N ARG A 59 -1.94 8.58 -11.44
CA ARG A 59 -3.10 8.24 -10.62
C ARG A 59 -3.46 9.36 -9.65
N GLU A 60 -2.49 9.98 -8.98
CA GLU A 60 -2.72 11.12 -8.10
C GLU A 60 -3.34 12.31 -8.87
N LYS A 61 -2.82 12.60 -10.07
CA LYS A 61 -3.41 13.62 -10.95
C LYS A 61 -4.83 13.28 -11.38
N ALA A 62 -5.09 12.00 -11.70
CA ALA A 62 -6.42 11.53 -12.09
C ALA A 62 -7.42 11.68 -10.94
N GLN A 63 -7.04 11.30 -9.71
CA GLN A 63 -7.87 11.41 -8.51
C GLN A 63 -8.20 12.87 -8.15
N ASN A 64 -7.26 13.78 -8.37
CA ASN A 64 -7.47 15.22 -8.16
C ASN A 64 -8.26 15.91 -9.29
N SER A 65 -8.52 15.22 -10.40
CA SER A 65 -9.32 15.76 -11.49
C SER A 65 -10.79 15.88 -11.10
N SER A 66 -11.51 16.84 -11.70
CA SER A 66 -12.95 17.01 -11.46
C SER A 66 -13.80 15.78 -11.82
N LYS A 67 -13.28 14.90 -12.69
CA LYS A 67 -13.98 13.67 -13.10
C LYS A 67 -13.95 12.59 -12.02
N CYS A 68 -12.80 12.39 -11.37
CA CYS A 68 -12.64 11.31 -10.39
C CYS A 68 -12.76 11.76 -8.94
N ARG A 69 -12.69 13.08 -8.65
CA ARG A 69 -12.86 13.62 -7.31
C ARG A 69 -14.13 13.15 -6.59
N PRO A 70 -15.31 13.06 -7.24
CA PRO A 70 -16.50 12.55 -6.56
C PRO A 70 -16.36 11.10 -6.06
N PHE A 71 -15.60 10.26 -6.77
CA PHE A 71 -15.36 8.87 -6.36
C PHE A 71 -14.36 8.78 -5.21
N VAL A 72 -13.39 9.70 -5.14
CA VAL A 72 -12.51 9.85 -3.97
C VAL A 72 -13.33 10.20 -2.72
N GLU A 73 -14.26 11.15 -2.85
CA GLU A 73 -15.14 11.57 -1.75
C GLU A 73 -16.06 10.42 -1.29
N LYS A 74 -16.62 9.64 -2.22
CA LYS A 74 -17.44 8.46 -1.89
C LYS A 74 -16.62 7.40 -1.15
N LEU A 75 -15.43 7.08 -1.65
CA LEU A 75 -14.55 6.10 -1.01
C LEU A 75 -14.13 6.55 0.40
N GLN A 76 -13.81 7.84 0.56
CA GLN A 76 -13.53 8.41 1.86
C GLN A 76 -14.74 8.30 2.81
N ALA A 77 -15.92 8.69 2.34
CA ALA A 77 -17.15 8.60 3.12
C ALA A 77 -17.49 7.15 3.50
N CYS A 78 -17.22 6.17 2.64
CA CYS A 78 -17.36 4.75 3.00
C CYS A 78 -16.36 4.35 4.09
N GLY A 79 -15.08 4.72 3.97
CA GLY A 79 -14.06 4.43 4.99
C GLY A 79 -14.41 5.01 6.37
N GLU A 80 -15.08 6.15 6.42
CA GLU A 80 -15.57 6.75 7.68
C GLU A 80 -16.75 5.98 8.32
N ARG A 81 -17.56 5.28 7.51
CA ARG A 81 -18.70 4.48 7.99
C ARG A 81 -18.35 3.03 8.27
N GLN A 82 -17.40 2.45 7.52
CA GLN A 82 -16.95 1.06 7.60
C GLN A 82 -16.80 0.50 9.03
N PRO A 83 -16.13 1.19 9.98
CA PRO A 83 -15.95 0.67 11.33
C PRO A 83 -17.27 0.51 12.12
N LYS A 84 -18.35 1.19 11.70
CA LYS A 84 -19.65 1.18 12.38
C LYS A 84 -20.66 0.21 11.74
N THR A 85 -20.51 -0.06 10.45
CA THR A 85 -21.53 -0.74 9.63
C THR A 85 -21.14 -2.13 9.19
N LYS A 86 -19.86 -2.53 9.34
CA LYS A 86 -19.30 -3.74 8.72
C LYS A 86 -19.52 -3.79 7.19
N GLU A 87 -19.73 -2.64 6.55
CA GLU A 87 -19.83 -2.54 5.09
C GLU A 87 -18.44 -2.80 4.45
N SER A 88 -18.41 -3.24 3.19
CA SER A 88 -17.18 -3.27 2.39
C SER A 88 -17.18 -2.06 1.45
N CYS A 89 -16.03 -1.40 1.29
CA CYS A 89 -15.84 -0.26 0.40
C CYS A 89 -15.27 -0.67 -0.97
N GLU A 90 -15.40 -1.94 -1.34
CA GLU A 90 -14.89 -2.48 -2.60
C GLU A 90 -15.55 -1.83 -3.81
N GLU A 91 -16.86 -1.53 -3.74
CA GLU A 91 -17.60 -0.89 -4.83
C GLU A 91 -17.06 0.53 -5.10
N GLU A 92 -16.95 1.37 -4.07
CA GLU A 92 -16.39 2.72 -4.22
C GLU A 92 -14.91 2.70 -4.65
N PHE A 93 -14.18 1.67 -4.26
CA PHE A 93 -12.79 1.49 -4.68
C PHE A 93 -12.69 1.13 -6.17
N ILE A 94 -13.53 0.21 -6.65
CA ILE A 94 -13.59 -0.18 -8.07
C ILE A 94 -14.04 1.01 -8.93
N ASP A 95 -15.05 1.78 -8.49
CA ASP A 95 -15.50 3.01 -9.16
C ASP A 95 -14.36 4.02 -9.33
N LEU A 96 -13.58 4.25 -8.26
CA LEU A 96 -12.43 5.16 -8.30
C LEU A 96 -11.33 4.63 -9.23
N LEU A 97 -11.09 3.31 -9.20
CA LEU A 97 -10.09 2.65 -10.02
C LEU A 97 -10.45 2.77 -11.50
N GLU A 98 -11.69 2.46 -11.88
CA GLU A 98 -12.17 2.57 -13.26
C GLU A 98 -12.02 4.00 -13.79
N CYS A 99 -12.43 5.00 -13.00
CA CYS A 99 -12.28 6.40 -13.38
C CYS A 99 -10.81 6.79 -13.56
N SER A 100 -9.95 6.40 -12.61
CA SER A 100 -8.53 6.76 -12.62
C SER A 100 -7.81 6.09 -13.79
N ASP A 101 -8.02 4.79 -13.99
CA ASP A 101 -7.34 4.01 -15.01
C ASP A 101 -7.80 4.41 -16.42
N ALA A 102 -9.06 4.83 -16.62
CA ALA A 102 -9.50 5.41 -17.89
C ALA A 102 -8.69 6.67 -18.29
N ILE A 103 -8.28 7.48 -17.31
CA ILE A 103 -7.44 8.67 -17.54
C ILE A 103 -5.96 8.26 -17.76
N VAL A 104 -5.45 7.37 -16.91
CA VAL A 104 -4.04 6.96 -16.88
C VAL A 104 -3.66 6.13 -18.11
N ALA A 105 -4.55 5.26 -18.60
CA ALA A 105 -4.30 4.40 -19.76
C ALA A 105 -3.86 5.18 -21.00
N SER A 106 -4.40 6.39 -21.21
CA SER A 106 -4.05 7.26 -22.34
C SER A 106 -2.68 7.97 -22.21
N GLN A 107 -2.06 7.91 -21.04
CA GLN A 107 -0.86 8.68 -20.68
C GLN A 107 0.32 7.81 -20.31
N ILE A 108 0.10 6.63 -19.73
CA ILE A 108 1.15 5.80 -19.13
C ILE A 108 2.23 5.38 -20.15
N PHE A 109 1.85 4.97 -21.35
CA PHE A 109 2.82 4.59 -22.40
C PHE A 109 3.62 5.75 -22.99
N LYS A 110 3.28 7.01 -22.65
CA LYS A 110 4.07 8.18 -23.07
C LYS A 110 5.24 8.45 -22.13
N VAL A 111 5.18 7.94 -20.91
CA VAL A 111 6.19 8.16 -19.85
C VAL A 111 7.03 6.92 -19.59
N LEU A 112 6.52 5.74 -19.95
CA LEU A 112 7.29 4.50 -19.96
C LEU A 112 8.23 4.46 -21.18
N LYS A 113 9.48 4.09 -20.96
CA LYS A 113 10.52 3.91 -21.99
C LYS A 113 10.68 2.43 -22.33
#